data_AF-A0A0V7ZIN0-F1
#
_entry.id   AF-A0A0V7ZIN0-F1
#
_cell.length_a   1.000
_cell.length_b   1.000
_cell.length_c   1.000
_cell.angle_alpha   90.00
_cell.angle_beta   90.00
_cell.angle_gamma   90.00
#
_symmetry.space_group_name_H-M   'P 1'
#
loop_
_entity.id
_entity.type
_entity.pdbx_description
1 polymer ?
#
loop_
_entity_poly.entity_id
_entity_poly.type
_entity_poly.pdbx_seq_one_letter_code
_entity_poly.pdbx_strand_id
1 'polypeptide(L)'
;MTKHTQAQLTRTVDINQPTALKQRTFNQMEYYMGAKLIEIGVDPKSAVYRWSVERKSNQQIWTIKAYWGESKENLSNQPLTGTNLIDCAKANAEHGIKMTAELCGYGEDISSFEEALKLAGNKMGLEIETLSDLIAYSQNLRVRDGIDVAPDTSSSL
;
A
#
# COMPACT_ATOMS: atom_id res chain seq x y z
N MET A 1 -25.71 -15.76 -13.89
CA MET A 1 -25.45 -14.67 -12.94
C MET A 1 -23.95 -14.48 -12.86
N THR A 2 -23.43 -13.33 -13.27
CA THR A 2 -22.02 -12.96 -13.13
C THR A 2 -21.68 -13.01 -11.64
N LYS A 3 -20.89 -14.00 -11.21
CA LYS A 3 -20.42 -14.05 -9.82
C LYS A 3 -19.47 -12.86 -9.66
N HIS A 4 -19.79 -11.94 -8.76
CA HIS A 4 -18.84 -10.90 -8.39
C HIS A 4 -17.60 -11.59 -7.82
N THR A 5 -16.45 -11.37 -8.45
CA THR A 5 -15.15 -12.02 -8.16
C THR A 5 -14.16 -11.05 -7.49
N GLN A 6 -14.66 -9.89 -7.06
CA GLN A 6 -13.88 -8.87 -6.37
C GLN A 6 -14.71 -8.12 -5.32
N ALA A 7 -14.02 -7.63 -4.29
CA ALA A 7 -14.58 -6.75 -3.27
C ALA A 7 -13.58 -5.64 -2.94
N GLN A 8 -14.09 -4.49 -2.50
CA GLN A 8 -13.26 -3.39 -2.01
C GLN A 8 -13.78 -2.82 -0.69
N LEU A 9 -12.85 -2.28 0.10
CA LEU A 9 -13.09 -1.53 1.32
C LEU A 9 -12.13 -0.34 1.33
N THR A 10 -12.65 0.84 1.65
CA THR A 10 -11.88 2.08 1.67
C THR A 10 -12.02 2.76 3.02
N ARG A 11 -10.94 3.40 3.48
CA ARG A 11 -10.94 4.19 4.71
C ARG A 11 -10.05 5.43 4.57
N THR A 12 -10.53 6.55 5.09
CA THR A 12 -9.76 7.78 5.20
C THR A 12 -9.00 7.78 6.53
N VAL A 13 -7.70 8.07 6.46
CA VAL A 13 -6.76 8.07 7.58
C VAL A 13 -6.03 9.41 7.59
N ASP A 14 -5.84 10.01 8.76
CA ASP A 14 -5.08 11.26 8.86
C ASP A 14 -3.57 11.00 8.69
N ILE A 15 -2.89 11.84 7.92
CA ILE A 15 -1.46 11.65 7.65
C ILE A 15 -0.58 11.86 8.89
N ASN A 16 -1.04 12.63 9.87
CA ASN A 16 -0.33 12.92 11.12
C ASN A 16 -0.70 11.93 12.23
N GLN A 17 -1.59 10.98 11.96
CA GLN A 17 -1.96 9.98 12.95
C GLN A 17 -0.75 9.10 13.35
N PRO A 18 -0.59 8.79 14.64
CA PRO A 18 0.49 7.91 15.12
C PRO A 18 0.53 6.56 14.38
N THR A 19 1.75 6.08 14.07
CA THR A 19 1.97 4.82 13.33
C THR A 19 1.25 3.62 13.95
N ALA A 20 1.19 3.53 15.28
CA ALA A 20 0.47 2.45 15.96
C ALA A 20 -1.03 2.43 15.65
N LEU A 21 -1.67 3.61 15.53
CA LEU A 21 -3.09 3.70 15.18
C LEU A 21 -3.33 3.42 13.69
N LYS A 22 -2.40 3.84 12.83
CA LYS A 22 -2.39 3.46 11.41
C LYS A 22 -2.30 1.95 11.24
N GLN A 23 -1.39 1.28 11.95
CA GLN A 23 -1.28 -0.18 11.94
C GLN A 23 -2.56 -0.87 12.44
N ARG A 24 -3.15 -0.37 13.53
CA ARG A 24 -4.45 -0.89 14.01
C ARG A 24 -5.54 -0.75 12.95
N THR A 25 -5.58 0.38 12.25
CA THR A 25 -6.54 0.63 11.18
C THR A 25 -6.33 -0.32 10.00
N PHE A 26 -5.07 -0.57 9.64
CA PHE A 26 -4.69 -1.54 8.61
C PHE A 26 -5.23 -2.93 8.95
N ASN A 27 -4.86 -3.45 10.13
CA ASN A 27 -5.27 -4.77 10.60
C ASN A 27 -6.81 -4.89 10.69
N GLN A 28 -7.48 -3.83 11.12
CA GLN A 28 -8.94 -3.79 11.20
C GLN A 28 -9.59 -3.90 9.82
N MET A 29 -9.03 -3.24 8.80
CA MET A 29 -9.53 -3.33 7.44
C MET A 29 -9.32 -4.72 6.83
N GLU A 30 -8.18 -5.38 7.08
CA GLU A 30 -7.97 -6.77 6.67
C GLU A 30 -8.98 -7.71 7.32
N TYR A 31 -9.20 -7.54 8.63
CA TYR A 31 -10.20 -8.31 9.38
C TYR A 31 -11.61 -8.16 8.78
N TYR A 32 -12.04 -6.92 8.52
CA TYR A 32 -13.36 -6.68 7.95
C TYR A 32 -13.49 -7.18 6.51
N MET A 33 -12.43 -7.08 5.70
CA MET A 33 -12.46 -7.67 4.37
C MET A 33 -12.57 -9.21 4.45
N GLY A 34 -11.83 -9.85 5.36
CA GLY A 34 -11.94 -11.29 5.60
C GLY A 34 -13.36 -11.71 5.99
N ALA A 35 -13.99 -10.99 6.92
CA ALA A 35 -15.38 -11.24 7.31
C ALA A 35 -16.34 -11.11 6.11
N LYS A 36 -16.17 -10.05 5.30
CA LYS A 36 -16.98 -9.82 4.10
C LYS A 36 -16.86 -10.95 3.07
N LEU A 37 -15.67 -11.54 2.91
CA LEU A 37 -15.47 -12.69 2.03
C LEU A 37 -16.18 -13.94 2.55
N ILE A 38 -16.14 -14.18 3.86
CA ILE A 38 -16.85 -15.31 4.49
C ILE A 38 -18.37 -15.21 4.27
N GLU A 39 -18.95 -14.00 4.40
CA GLU A 39 -20.39 -13.76 4.18
C GLU A 39 -20.87 -14.18 2.80
N ILE A 40 -20.00 -14.11 1.79
CA ILE A 40 -20.31 -14.48 0.40
C ILE A 40 -19.76 -15.87 0.02
N GLY A 41 -19.31 -16.66 1.00
CA GLY A 41 -18.84 -18.03 0.80
C GLY A 41 -17.45 -18.14 0.16
N VAL A 42 -16.61 -17.10 0.29
CA VAL A 42 -15.23 -17.09 -0.21
C VAL A 42 -14.28 -17.28 0.96
N ASP A 43 -13.38 -18.27 0.87
CA ASP A 43 -12.30 -18.44 1.85
C ASP A 43 -11.34 -17.24 1.75
N PRO A 44 -11.17 -16.43 2.82
CA PRO A 44 -10.25 -15.30 2.84
C PRO A 44 -8.81 -15.68 2.45
N LYS A 45 -8.36 -16.89 2.80
CA LYS A 45 -7.00 -17.35 2.48
C LYS A 45 -6.81 -17.67 0.99
N SER A 46 -7.89 -17.90 0.26
CA SER A 46 -7.85 -18.16 -1.19
C SER A 46 -7.80 -16.87 -2.02
N ALA A 47 -8.21 -15.75 -1.42
CA ALA A 47 -8.26 -14.45 -2.07
C ALA A 47 -6.88 -13.77 -2.12
N VAL A 48 -6.73 -12.89 -3.11
CA VAL A 48 -5.56 -12.04 -3.27
C VAL A 48 -5.93 -10.63 -2.84
N TYR A 49 -5.13 -10.03 -1.96
CA TYR A 49 -5.36 -8.70 -1.42
C TYR A 49 -4.41 -7.68 -2.04
N ARG A 50 -4.96 -6.63 -2.65
CA ARG A 50 -4.19 -5.50 -3.18
C ARG A 50 -4.51 -4.26 -2.38
N TRP A 51 -3.49 -3.72 -1.74
CA TRP A 51 -3.55 -2.42 -1.08
C TRP A 51 -3.18 -1.28 -2.02
N SER A 52 -3.90 -0.17 -1.92
CA SER A 52 -3.53 1.11 -2.53
C SER A 52 -3.74 2.25 -1.53
N VAL A 53 -2.84 3.22 -1.55
CA VAL A 53 -2.88 4.40 -0.68
C VAL A 53 -2.82 5.65 -1.54
N GLU A 54 -3.90 6.42 -1.58
CA GLU A 54 -3.93 7.72 -2.25
C GLU A 54 -3.72 8.83 -1.23
N ARG A 55 -2.86 9.81 -1.49
CA ARG A 55 -2.67 10.97 -0.61
C ARG A 55 -3.52 12.15 -1.07
N LYS A 56 -4.23 12.78 -0.12
CA LYS A 56 -5.03 14.00 -0.34
C LYS A 56 -4.77 15.01 0.78
N SER A 57 -3.96 16.03 0.50
CA SER A 57 -3.61 17.08 1.46
C SER A 57 -3.16 16.47 2.81
N ASN A 58 -3.93 16.64 3.90
CA ASN A 58 -3.65 16.09 5.23
C ASN A 58 -4.21 14.67 5.49
N GLN A 59 -4.74 14.00 4.46
CA GLN A 59 -5.39 12.70 4.56
C GLN A 59 -4.77 11.69 3.59
N GLN A 60 -4.94 10.43 3.92
CA GLN A 60 -4.66 9.29 3.05
C GLN A 60 -5.92 8.45 2.91
N ILE A 61 -6.24 8.06 1.69
CA ILE A 61 -7.33 7.12 1.39
C ILE A 61 -6.69 5.77 1.17
N TRP A 62 -6.92 4.88 2.12
CA TRP A 62 -6.47 3.50 2.05
C TRP A 62 -7.57 2.65 1.45
N THR A 63 -7.24 1.86 0.44
CA THR A 63 -8.17 0.92 -0.19
C THR A 63 -7.54 -0.46 -0.20
N ILE A 64 -8.27 -1.44 0.35
CA ILE A 64 -7.97 -2.86 0.20
C ILE A 64 -8.97 -3.45 -0.78
N LYS A 65 -8.45 -4.08 -1.83
CA LYS A 65 -9.23 -4.85 -2.80
C LYS A 65 -8.92 -6.33 -2.62
N ALA A 66 -9.95 -7.16 -2.53
CA ALA A 66 -9.84 -8.61 -2.53
C ALA A 66 -10.30 -9.15 -3.88
N TYR A 67 -9.54 -10.09 -4.44
CA TYR A 67 -9.80 -10.72 -5.74
C TYR A 67 -9.82 -12.25 -5.59
N TRP A 68 -10.80 -12.90 -6.20
CA TRP A 68 -10.92 -14.36 -6.25
C TRP A 68 -11.45 -14.82 -7.61
N GLY A 69 -11.31 -16.11 -7.94
CA GLY A 69 -11.73 -16.64 -9.24
C GLY A 69 -11.18 -15.85 -10.42
N GLU A 70 -12.04 -15.52 -11.39
CA GLU A 70 -11.64 -14.85 -12.64
C GLU A 70 -10.96 -13.48 -12.44
N SER A 71 -11.35 -12.69 -11.43
CA SER A 71 -10.68 -11.39 -11.20
C SER A 71 -9.27 -11.55 -10.63
N LYS A 72 -8.98 -12.67 -9.95
CA LYS A 72 -7.62 -13.01 -9.52
C LYS A 72 -6.75 -13.38 -10.72
N GLU A 73 -7.29 -14.15 -11.66
CA GLU A 73 -6.56 -14.54 -12.88
C GLU A 73 -6.25 -13.35 -13.80
N ASN A 74 -7.15 -12.37 -13.85
CA ASN A 74 -6.96 -11.16 -14.66
C ASN A 74 -6.06 -10.09 -14.01
N LEU A 75 -5.52 -10.35 -12.81
CA LEU A 75 -4.75 -9.35 -12.06
C LEU A 75 -3.44 -8.98 -12.79
N SER A 76 -2.78 -9.97 -13.40
CA SER A 76 -1.55 -9.83 -14.19
C SER A 76 -1.75 -9.14 -15.54
N ASN A 77 -3.00 -8.94 -15.97
CA ASN A 77 -3.31 -8.21 -17.21
C ASN A 77 -3.53 -6.70 -16.95
N GLN A 78 -3.34 -6.25 -15.71
CA GLN A 78 -3.58 -4.87 -15.30
C GLN A 78 -2.36 -4.33 -14.51
N PRO A 79 -1.19 -4.18 -15.18
CA PRO A 79 0.00 -3.66 -14.54
C PRO A 79 -0.24 -2.21 -14.10
N LEU A 80 0.00 -1.95 -12.82
CA LEU A 80 -0.02 -0.61 -12.27
C LEU A 80 1.23 0.15 -12.73
N THR A 81 1.10 1.45 -12.94
CA THR A 81 2.22 2.32 -13.32
C THR A 81 2.22 3.60 -12.49
N GLY A 82 3.33 4.36 -12.52
CA GLY A 82 3.42 5.66 -11.86
C GLY A 82 3.24 5.59 -10.34
N THR A 83 2.48 6.53 -9.76
CA THR A 83 2.19 6.60 -8.31
C THR A 83 1.52 5.34 -7.80
N ASN A 84 0.55 4.81 -8.54
CA ASN A 84 -0.20 3.64 -8.14
C ASN A 84 0.69 2.40 -8.03
N LEU A 85 1.72 2.28 -8.89
CA LEU A 85 2.73 1.24 -8.79
C LEU A 85 3.58 1.40 -7.54
N ILE A 86 4.06 2.60 -7.27
CA ILE A 86 4.89 2.89 -6.08
C ILE A 86 4.10 2.63 -4.80
N ASP A 87 2.85 3.08 -4.74
CA ASP A 87 2.00 2.90 -3.55
C ASP A 87 1.62 1.43 -3.35
N CYS A 88 1.34 0.70 -4.43
CA CYS A 88 1.16 -0.76 -4.40
C CYS A 88 2.44 -1.46 -3.91
N ALA A 89 3.60 -1.14 -4.50
CA ALA A 89 4.85 -1.77 -4.15
C ALA A 89 5.21 -1.52 -2.68
N LYS A 90 5.06 -0.28 -2.19
CA LYS A 90 5.28 0.07 -0.78
C LYS A 90 4.34 -0.69 0.15
N ALA A 91 3.06 -0.78 -0.18
CA ALA A 91 2.06 -1.41 0.67
C ALA A 91 2.25 -2.94 0.77
N ASN A 92 2.89 -3.56 -0.23
CA ASN A 92 3.05 -5.02 -0.30
C ASN A 92 4.51 -5.49 -0.16
N ALA A 93 5.46 -4.58 0.05
CA ALA A 93 6.90 -4.88 0.02
C ALA A 93 7.31 -5.97 1.02
N GLU A 94 6.63 -6.07 2.17
CA GLU A 94 6.89 -7.09 3.19
C GLU A 94 6.57 -8.52 2.74
N HIS A 95 5.76 -8.69 1.68
CA HIS A 95 5.44 -10.00 1.10
C HIS A 95 6.51 -10.51 0.12
N GLY A 96 7.57 -9.72 -0.12
CA GLY A 96 8.65 -10.06 -1.05
C GLY A 96 8.31 -9.78 -2.51
N ILE A 97 9.34 -9.85 -3.36
CA ILE A 97 9.28 -9.32 -4.73
C ILE A 97 8.28 -10.04 -5.65
N LYS A 98 8.21 -11.37 -5.59
CA LYS A 98 7.30 -12.16 -6.44
C LYS A 98 5.84 -11.81 -6.19
N MET A 99 5.45 -11.87 -4.91
CA MET A 99 4.08 -11.55 -4.50
C MET A 99 3.77 -10.09 -4.79
N THR A 100 4.71 -9.18 -4.56
CA THR A 100 4.52 -7.76 -4.86
C THR A 100 4.32 -7.52 -6.36
N ALA A 101 5.12 -8.15 -7.23
CA ALA A 101 4.98 -8.03 -8.68
C ALA A 101 3.61 -8.55 -9.16
N GLU A 102 3.19 -9.72 -8.69
CA GLU A 102 1.86 -10.27 -8.96
C GLU A 102 0.78 -9.28 -8.52
N LEU A 103 0.85 -8.82 -7.27
CA LEU A 103 -0.10 -7.87 -6.68
C LEU A 103 -0.12 -6.52 -7.40
N CYS A 104 0.98 -6.05 -7.96
CA CYS A 104 1.01 -4.82 -8.74
C CYS A 104 0.68 -5.03 -10.23
N GLY A 105 0.30 -6.24 -10.61
CA GLY A 105 -0.28 -6.58 -11.91
C GLY A 105 0.73 -7.02 -12.97
N TYR A 106 1.91 -7.49 -12.55
CA TYR A 106 2.96 -8.01 -13.43
C TYR A 106 3.01 -9.55 -13.47
N GLY A 107 2.24 -10.22 -12.62
CA GLY A 107 2.28 -11.68 -12.52
C GLY A 107 3.68 -12.19 -12.18
N GLU A 108 4.20 -13.10 -13.00
CA GLU A 108 5.56 -13.65 -12.85
C GLU A 108 6.65 -12.80 -13.51
N ASP A 109 6.29 -11.71 -14.20
CA ASP A 109 7.25 -10.83 -14.89
C ASP A 109 7.90 -9.82 -13.92
N ILE A 110 8.82 -10.35 -13.11
CA ILE A 110 9.59 -9.57 -12.13
C ILE A 110 10.44 -8.49 -12.81
N SER A 111 11.02 -8.80 -13.96
CA SER A 111 11.90 -7.87 -14.69
C SER A 111 11.13 -6.62 -15.11
N SER A 112 9.96 -6.78 -15.73
CA SER A 112 9.11 -5.65 -16.12
C SER A 112 8.59 -4.87 -14.91
N PHE A 113 8.31 -5.56 -13.79
CA PHE A 113 7.93 -4.91 -12.53
C PHE A 113 9.04 -4.00 -12.01
N GLU A 114 10.27 -4.50 -11.91
CA GLU A 114 11.42 -3.73 -11.42
C GLU A 114 11.75 -2.54 -12.32
N GLU A 115 11.69 -2.72 -13.64
CA GLU A 115 11.92 -1.64 -14.60
C GLU A 115 10.86 -0.54 -14.46
N ALA A 116 9.58 -0.93 -14.38
CA ALA A 116 8.50 0.04 -14.20
C ALA A 116 8.57 0.74 -12.84
N LEU A 117 9.04 0.05 -11.80
CA LEU A 117 9.23 0.62 -10.48
C LEU A 117 10.33 1.67 -10.47
N LYS A 118 11.48 1.36 -11.08
CA LYS A 118 12.59 2.30 -11.30
C LYS A 118 12.12 3.53 -12.07
N LEU A 119 11.41 3.31 -13.18
CA LEU A 119 10.88 4.38 -14.01
C LEU A 119 9.88 5.26 -13.26
N ALA A 120 9.00 4.67 -12.46
CA ALA A 120 8.07 5.41 -11.62
C ALA A 120 8.81 6.22 -10.55
N GLY A 121 9.82 5.64 -9.91
CA GLY A 121 10.67 6.31 -8.92
C GLY A 121 11.37 7.54 -9.49
N ASN A 122 12.07 7.35 -10.60
CA ASN A 122 12.82 8.41 -11.27
C ASN A 122 11.92 9.59 -11.68
N LYS A 123 10.70 9.31 -12.16
CA LYS A 123 9.71 10.35 -12.48
C LYS A 123 9.27 11.18 -11.27
N MET A 124 9.49 10.70 -10.04
CA MET A 124 9.19 11.40 -8.78
C MET A 124 10.44 11.96 -8.10
N GLY A 125 11.61 11.88 -8.75
CA GLY A 125 12.89 12.26 -8.14
C GLY A 125 13.31 11.31 -7.02
N LEU A 126 12.87 10.05 -7.06
CA LEU A 126 13.27 8.99 -6.13
C LEU A 126 14.16 7.99 -6.86
N GLU A 127 15.38 7.80 -6.38
CA GLU A 127 16.23 6.69 -6.83
C GLU A 127 15.77 5.42 -6.10
N ILE A 128 14.97 4.59 -6.79
CA ILE A 128 14.51 3.28 -6.31
C ILE A 128 15.21 2.23 -7.17
N GLU A 129 16.17 1.49 -6.63
CA GLU A 129 16.84 0.41 -7.36
C GLU A 129 16.17 -0.93 -7.14
N THR A 130 15.61 -1.14 -5.95
CA THR A 130 14.99 -2.40 -5.51
C THR A 130 13.71 -2.17 -4.70
N LEU A 131 12.90 -3.22 -4.58
CA LEU A 131 11.74 -3.22 -3.68
C LEU A 131 12.11 -2.93 -2.21
N SER A 132 13.30 -3.34 -1.77
CA SER A 132 13.79 -3.07 -0.41
C SER A 132 14.00 -1.59 -0.13
N ASP A 133 14.38 -0.80 -1.15
CA ASP A 133 14.60 0.64 -1.01
C ASP A 133 13.31 1.38 -0.67
N LEU A 134 12.16 0.84 -1.08
CA LEU A 134 10.85 1.38 -0.77
C LEU A 134 10.49 1.24 0.71
N ILE A 135 10.91 0.15 1.34
CA ILE A 135 10.76 -0.07 2.77
C ILE A 135 11.60 0.96 3.54
N ALA A 136 12.85 1.17 3.12
CA ALA A 136 13.76 2.15 3.74
C ALA A 136 13.28 3.61 3.56
N TYR A 137 12.76 3.97 2.39
CA TYR A 137 12.23 5.31 2.13
C TYR A 137 11.01 5.66 3.00
N SER A 138 10.14 4.67 3.27
CA SER A 138 8.99 4.85 4.17
C SER A 138 9.40 5.18 5.62
N GLN A 139 10.62 4.83 6.02
CA GLN A 139 11.19 5.11 7.33
C GLN A 139 11.92 6.46 7.36
N ASN A 140 12.53 6.90 6.25
CA ASN A 140 13.31 8.15 6.21
C ASN A 140 12.47 9.43 6.08
N LEU A 141 11.25 9.35 5.56
CA LEU A 141 10.27 10.45 5.67
C LEU A 141 9.83 10.71 7.13
N ARG A 142 10.21 9.85 8.09
CA ARG A 142 9.94 10.03 9.53
C ARG A 142 10.92 10.98 10.23
N VAL A 143 12.01 11.42 9.58
CA VAL A 143 13.09 12.17 10.24
C VAL A 143 13.07 13.67 9.90
N ARG A 144 12.18 14.14 9.03
CA ARG A 144 12.12 15.55 8.62
C ARG A 144 10.82 16.23 9.04
N ASP A 145 10.53 16.21 10.33
CA ASP A 145 9.65 17.21 10.96
C ASP A 145 10.06 17.42 12.42
N GLY A 146 10.35 18.67 12.76
CA GLY A 146 10.49 19.17 14.13
C GLY A 146 11.93 19.38 14.62
N ILE A 147 12.55 20.52 14.26
CA ILE A 147 13.42 21.16 15.24
C ILE A 147 12.48 21.66 16.34
N ASP A 148 12.54 21.03 17.50
CA ASP A 148 11.87 21.50 18.70
C ASP A 148 12.61 22.78 19.15
N VAL A 149 12.21 23.93 18.59
CA VAL A 149 12.62 25.24 19.14
C VAL A 149 11.66 25.52 20.28
N ALA A 150 11.96 24.97 21.45
CA ALA A 150 11.40 25.50 22.69
C ALA A 150 11.85 26.97 22.81
N PRO A 151 10.95 27.95 23.02
CA PRO A 151 11.41 29.23 23.51
C PRO A 151 12.00 29.00 24.91
N ASP A 152 13.30 29.24 25.06
CA ASP A 152 13.95 29.42 26.36
C ASP A 152 13.29 30.61 27.06
N THR A 153 12.18 30.38 27.76
CA THR A 153 11.74 31.32 28.77
C THR A 153 12.59 31.05 30.00
N SER A 154 13.67 31.81 30.11
CA SER A 154 14.43 31.98 31.34
C SER A 154 13.45 32.25 32.47
N SER A 155 13.23 31.26 33.32
CA SER A 155 12.63 31.46 34.63
C SER A 155 13.56 32.41 35.38
N SER A 156 13.12 33.66 35.52
CA SER A 156 13.74 34.64 36.40
C SER A 156 12.73 34.94 37.50
N LEU A 157 13.01 34.33 38.65
CA LEU A 157 12.76 34.73 40.05
C LEU A 157 11.45 35.45 40.37
#